data_AF-A0A197JC01-F1
#
_entry.id   AF-A0A197JC01-F1
#
_cell.length_a   1.000
_cell.length_b   1.000
_cell.length_c   1.000
_cell.angle_alpha   90.00
_cell.angle_beta   90.00
_cell.angle_gamma   90.00
#
_symmetry.space_group_name_H-M   'P 1'
#
loop_
_entity.id
_entity.type
_entity.pdbx_description
1 polymer ?
#
loop_
_entity_poly.entity_id
_entity_poly.type
_entity_poly.pdbx_seq_one_letter_code
_entity_poly.pdbx_strand_id
1 'polypeptide(L)'
;MTVCMLGVQFTWTVELGYGTPYLLSLGIPKTLTPLVWLAGPLSGLIIQPVVGVFSDSLDWKLGRRRPFILIGAVLTVCSMYMVAYAKEI
;
A
#
# COMPACT_ATOMS: atom_id res chain seq x y z
N MET A 1 7.61 -18.50 1.69
CA MET A 1 7.59 -17.61 0.50
C MET A 1 6.27 -17.71 -0.26
N THR A 2 5.74 -18.90 -0.53
CA THR A 2 4.49 -19.09 -1.30
C THR A 2 3.24 -18.53 -0.64
N VAL A 3 3.02 -18.76 0.67
CA VAL A 3 1.83 -18.25 1.39
C VAL A 3 1.77 -16.72 1.44
N CYS A 4 2.92 -16.07 1.68
CA CYS A 4 3.00 -14.60 1.65
C CYS A 4 2.70 -14.04 0.25
N MET A 5 3.22 -14.67 -0.81
CA MET A 5 2.94 -14.25 -2.18
C MET A 5 1.46 -14.43 -2.55
N LEU A 6 0.81 -15.52 -2.11
CA LEU A 6 -0.62 -15.72 -2.31
C LEU A 6 -1.45 -14.60 -1.67
N GLY A 7 -1.13 -14.18 -0.44
CA GLY A 7 -1.82 -13.08 0.22
C GLY A 7 -1.69 -11.75 -0.53
N VAL A 8 -0.48 -11.43 -1.02
CA VAL A 8 -0.24 -10.21 -1.81
C VAL A 8 -1.01 -10.25 -3.13
N GLN A 9 -0.98 -11.38 -3.85
CA GLN A 9 -1.70 -11.53 -5.11
C GLN A 9 -3.22 -11.44 -4.93
N PHE A 10 -3.75 -12.05 -3.87
CA PHE A 10 -5.17 -11.94 -3.54
C PHE A 10 -5.59 -10.49 -3.29
N THR A 11 -4.80 -9.76 -2.49
CA THR A 11 -5.05 -8.34 -2.20
C THR A 11 -5.07 -7.50 -3.48
N TRP A 12 -4.06 -7.68 -4.34
CA TRP A 12 -3.96 -6.96 -5.61
C TRP A 12 -5.12 -7.25 -6.56
N THR A 13 -5.59 -8.50 -6.59
CA THR A 13 -6.74 -8.90 -7.39
C THR A 13 -8.02 -8.23 -6.91
N VAL A 14 -8.24 -8.16 -5.59
CA VAL A 14 -9.40 -7.48 -5.00
C VAL A 14 -9.34 -5.97 -5.28
N GLU A 15 -8.18 -5.35 -5.13
CA GLU A 15 -7.98 -3.92 -5.37
C GLU A 15 -8.24 -3.53 -6.83
N LEU A 16 -7.71 -4.30 -7.80
CA LEU A 16 -7.94 -4.05 -9.22
C LEU A 16 -9.38 -4.36 -9.66
N GLY A 17 -10.02 -5.37 -9.05
CA GLY A 17 -11.40 -5.77 -9.35
C GLY A 17 -12.45 -4.81 -8.78
N TYR A 18 -12.24 -4.29 -7.57
CA TYR A 18 -13.23 -3.48 -6.86
C TYR A 18 -12.82 -2.01 -6.64
N GLY A 19 -11.57 -1.62 -6.88
CA GLY A 19 -11.09 -0.26 -6.62
C GLY A 19 -11.82 0.79 -7.45
N THR A 20 -11.94 0.58 -8.76
CA THR A 20 -12.65 1.52 -9.65
C THR A 20 -14.14 1.68 -9.28
N PRO A 21 -14.95 0.61 -9.12
CA PRO A 21 -16.36 0.78 -8.72
C PRO A 21 -16.53 1.35 -7.29
N TYR A 22 -15.59 1.07 -6.37
CA TYR A 22 -15.58 1.67 -5.04
C TYR A 22 -15.34 3.19 -5.09
N LEU A 23 -14.34 3.65 -5.83
CA LEU A 23 -14.04 5.08 -6.01
C LEU A 23 -15.21 5.83 -6.67
N LEU A 24 -15.89 5.20 -7.63
CA LEU A 24 -17.10 5.76 -8.24
C LEU A 24 -18.27 5.84 -7.26
N SER A 25 -18.39 4.86 -6.35
CA SER A 25 -19.42 4.86 -5.30
C SER A 25 -19.18 5.94 -4.24
N LEU A 26 -17.93 6.37 -4.05
CA LEU A 26 -17.55 7.53 -3.22
C LEU A 26 -17.85 8.89 -3.87
N GLY A 27 -18.36 8.91 -5.12
CA GLY A 27 -18.67 10.14 -5.84
C GLY A 27 -17.49 10.77 -6.58
N ILE A 28 -16.35 10.08 -6.68
CA ILE A 28 -15.22 10.57 -7.49
C ILE A 28 -15.56 10.45 -8.98
N PRO A 29 -15.45 11.53 -9.77
CA PRO A 29 -15.73 11.49 -11.20
C PRO A 29 -14.71 10.59 -11.94
N LYS A 30 -15.18 9.90 -12.98
CA LYS A 30 -14.39 8.96 -13.82
C LYS A 30 -13.09 9.56 -14.35
N THR A 31 -13.04 10.89 -14.50
CA THR A 31 -11.88 11.65 -14.98
C THR A 31 -10.75 11.73 -13.95
N LEU A 32 -11.05 11.61 -12.65
CA LEU A 32 -10.08 11.63 -11.55
C LEU A 32 -9.63 10.24 -11.12
N THR A 33 -10.39 9.18 -11.45
CA THR A 33 -10.01 7.79 -11.14
C THR A 33 -8.62 7.40 -11.67
N PRO A 34 -8.19 7.78 -12.89
CA PRO A 34 -6.84 7.51 -13.38
C PRO A 34 -5.76 8.21 -12.57
N LEU A 35 -6.04 9.40 -12.03
CA LEU A 35 -5.11 10.15 -11.20
C LEU A 35 -4.84 9.41 -9.88
N VAL A 36 -5.89 8.82 -9.29
CA VAL A 36 -5.77 7.98 -8.08
C VAL A 36 -4.93 6.74 -8.37
N TRP A 37 -5.16 6.07 -9.49
CA TRP A 37 -4.35 4.92 -9.91
C TRP A 37 -2.90 5.28 -10.23
N LEU A 38 -2.64 6.50 -10.71
CA LEU A 38 -1.30 7.01 -10.97
C LEU A 38 -0.49 7.17 -9.67
N ALA A 39 -1.15 7.36 -8.53
CA ALA A 39 -0.49 7.40 -7.23
C ALA A 39 0.22 6.07 -6.88
N GLY A 40 -0.26 4.92 -7.38
CA GLY A 40 0.39 3.62 -7.16
C GLY A 40 1.81 3.57 -7.74
N PRO A 41 2.01 3.77 -9.05
CA PRO A 41 3.34 3.86 -9.66
C PRO A 41 4.20 5.00 -9.10
N LEU A 42 3.60 6.16 -8.82
CA LEU A 42 4.33 7.33 -8.32
C LEU A 42 4.88 7.08 -6.91
N SER A 43 4.07 6.48 -6.04
CA SER A 43 4.51 6.06 -4.71
C SER A 43 5.56 4.96 -4.80
N GLY A 44 5.40 3.97 -5.68
CA GLY A 44 6.41 2.94 -5.93
C GLY A 44 7.76 3.52 -6.37
N LEU A 45 7.74 4.51 -7.27
CA LEU A 45 8.95 5.18 -7.78
C LEU A 45 9.74 5.90 -6.69
N ILE A 46 9.05 6.49 -5.70
CA ILE A 46 9.69 7.23 -4.60
C ILE A 46 10.06 6.27 -3.46
N ILE A 47 9.17 5.35 -3.11
CA ILE A 47 9.34 4.44 -1.97
C ILE A 47 10.44 3.41 -2.26
N GLN A 48 10.55 2.89 -3.48
CA GLN A 48 11.59 1.92 -3.84
C GLN A 48 13.04 2.41 -3.55
N PRO A 49 13.49 3.56 -4.05
CA PRO A 49 14.85 4.05 -3.81
C PRO A 49 15.06 4.48 -2.35
N VAL A 50 14.06 5.10 -1.72
CA VAL A 50 14.13 5.49 -0.31
C VAL A 50 14.30 4.25 0.56
N VAL A 51 13.43 3.25 0.43
CA VAL A 51 13.53 2.00 1.19
C VAL A 51 14.83 1.27 0.86
N GLY A 52 15.31 1.30 -0.39
CA GLY A 52 16.60 0.71 -0.78
C GLY A 52 17.79 1.32 -0.03
N VAL A 53 17.92 2.64 -0.05
CA VAL A 53 19.02 3.36 0.61
C VAL A 53 18.95 3.25 2.14
N PHE A 54 17.76 3.40 2.71
CA PHE A 54 17.56 3.27 4.16
C PHE A 54 17.72 1.81 4.64
N SER A 55 17.38 0.80 3.81
CA SER A 55 17.61 -0.62 4.12
C SER A 55 19.09 -0.97 4.22
N ASP A 56 19.93 -0.35 3.39
CA ASP A 56 21.37 -0.60 3.41
C ASP A 56 22.08 0.11 4.57
N SER A 57 21.53 1.23 5.04
CA SER A 57 22.13 2.09 6.08
C SER A 57 21.76 1.70 7.53
N LEU A 58 20.79 0.81 7.75
CA LEU A 58 20.35 0.41 9.10
C LEU A 58 21.09 -0.84 9.60
N ASP A 59 22.10 -0.61 10.44
CA ASP A 59 22.80 -1.65 11.22
C ASP A 59 22.04 -1.94 12.52
N TRP A 60 20.89 -2.62 12.41
CA TRP A 60 20.08 -3.04 13.56
C TRP A 60 20.33 -4.52 13.90
N LYS A 61 20.46 -4.83 15.21
CA LYS A 61 20.72 -6.18 15.76
C LYS A 61 19.75 -7.29 15.30
N LEU A 62 18.60 -6.94 14.70
CA LEU A 62 17.55 -7.86 14.25
C LEU A 62 17.62 -8.19 12.74
N GLY A 63 18.57 -7.62 12.01
CA GLY A 63 18.81 -7.84 10.58
C GLY A 63 18.19 -6.77 9.65
N ARG A 64 18.96 -6.36 8.64
CA ARG A 64 18.72 -5.21 7.71
C ARG A 64 17.30 -5.08 7.12
N ARG A 65 16.57 -6.18 6.89
CA ARG A 65 15.27 -6.17 6.16
C ARG A 65 14.02 -6.20 7.04
N ARG A 66 14.13 -6.65 8.30
CA ARG A 66 12.98 -6.85 9.19
C ARG A 66 12.29 -5.57 9.72
N PRO A 67 13.01 -4.47 10.04
CA PRO A 67 12.34 -3.26 10.56
C PRO A 67 11.45 -2.59 9.50
N PHE A 68 11.82 -2.61 8.22
CA PHE A 68 10.98 -2.05 7.14
C PHE A 68 9.67 -2.81 6.95
N ILE A 69 9.70 -4.14 7.01
CA ILE A 69 8.50 -4.98 6.89
C ILE A 69 7.55 -4.71 8.07
N LEU A 70 8.10 -4.56 9.28
CA LEU A 70 7.32 -4.24 10.48
C LEU A 70 6.70 -2.85 10.40
N ILE A 71 7.48 -1.83 10.02
CA ILE A 71 6.98 -0.44 9.87
C ILE A 71 5.88 -0.38 8.80
N GLY A 72 6.11 -1.02 7.64
CA GLY A 72 5.13 -1.13 6.57
C GLY A 72 3.85 -1.82 7.04
N ALA A 73 3.96 -2.96 7.74
CA ALA A 73 2.80 -3.68 8.27
C ALA A 73 1.99 -2.83 9.26
N VAL A 74 2.64 -2.10 10.18
CA VAL A 74 1.96 -1.20 11.12
C VAL A 74 1.26 -0.05 10.39
N LEU A 75 1.93 0.56 9.41
CA LEU A 75 1.34 1.61 8.57
C LEU A 75 0.10 1.12 7.81
N THR A 76 0.15 -0.08 7.22
CA THR A 76 -0.99 -0.68 6.51
C THR A 76 -2.17 -0.97 7.45
N VAL A 77 -1.90 -1.44 8.68
CA VAL A 77 -2.94 -1.64 9.69
C VAL A 77 -3.59 -0.30 10.05
N CYS A 78 -2.80 0.74 10.33
CA CYS A 78 -3.32 2.07 10.63
C CYS A 78 -4.13 2.66 9.46
N SER A 79 -3.68 2.49 8.21
CA SER A 79 -4.41 3.00 7.04
C SER A 79 -5.74 2.27 6.84
N MET A 80 -5.79 0.95 7.06
CA MET A 80 -7.05 0.20 7.02
C MET A 80 -8.05 0.70 8.09
N TYR A 81 -7.59 0.98 9.30
CA TYR A 81 -8.45 1.56 10.34
C TYR A 81 -8.98 2.94 9.95
N MET A 82 -8.14 3.79 9.33
CA MET A 82 -8.55 5.12 8.89
C MET A 82 -9.61 5.07 7.78
N VAL A 83 -9.47 4.15 6.81
CA VAL A 83 -10.48 3.93 5.76
C VAL A 83 -11.78 3.38 6.34
N ALA A 84 -11.73 2.54 7.38
CA ALA A 84 -12.93 2.05 8.07
C ALA A 84 -13.70 3.18 8.77
N TYR A 85 -13.00 4.11 9.42
CA TYR A 85 -13.61 5.27 10.07
C TYR A 85 -14.06 6.37 9.10
N ALA A 86 -13.46 6.47 7.92
CA ALA A 86 -13.84 7.46 6.91
C ALA A 86 -15.27 7.28 6.37
N LYS A 87 -15.92 6.15 6.64
CA LYS A 87 -17.32 5.89 6.27
C LYS A 87 -18.33 6.37 7.33
N GLU A 88 -17.88 6.77 8.52
CA GLU A 88 -18.75 7.28 9.59
C GLU A 88 -18.80 8.82 9.69
N ILE A 89 -18.21 9.53 8.73
CA ILE A 89 -18.30 11.00 8.59
C ILE A 89 -18.90 11.32 7.21
#